data_AF-A0A368ZU27-F1
#
_entry.id   AF-A0A368ZU27-F1
#
_cell.length_a   1.000
_cell.length_b   1.000
_cell.length_c   1.000
_cell.angle_alpha   90.00
_cell.angle_beta   90.00
_cell.angle_gamma   90.00
#
_symmetry.space_group_name_H-M   'P 1'
#
loop_
_entity.id
_entity.type
_entity.pdbx_description
1 polymer ?
#
loop_
_entity_poly.entity_id
_entity_poly.type
_entity_poly.pdbx_seq_one_letter_code
_entity_poly.pdbx_strand_id
1 'polypeptide(L)' 'EKIAKALGVSLSDLFASTDELKEINSYDKSIMEKVALLEALSDNEKQTIYTMLDAFIGKQKLKDALSGVLKDVE' A
#
# COMPACT_ATOMS: atom_id res chain seq x y z
N GLU A 1 0.83 -5.68 8.23
CA GLU A 1 1.56 -4.92 9.28
C GLU A 1 2.37 -3.72 8.80
N LYS A 2 3.04 -3.73 7.64
CA LYS A 2 3.92 -2.60 7.22
C LYS A 2 3.19 -1.25 7.07
N ILE A 3 1.95 -1.26 6.59
CA ILE A 3 1.13 -0.06 6.39
C ILE A 3 0.68 0.52 7.75
N ALA A 4 0.14 -0.31 8.64
CA ALA A 4 -0.25 0.08 10.01
C ALA A 4 0.92 0.72 10.78
N LYS A 5 2.11 0.11 10.68
CA LYS A 5 3.34 0.61 11.32
C LYS A 5 3.83 1.94 10.75
N ALA A 6 3.60 2.19 9.46
CA ALA A 6 3.94 3.47 8.82
C ALA A 6 2.94 4.59 9.20
N LEU A 7 1.71 4.22 9.54
CA LEU A 7 0.63 5.12 9.94
C LEU A 7 0.56 5.32 11.47
N GLY A 8 1.43 4.66 12.24
CA GLY A 8 1.46 4.79 13.71
C GLY A 8 0.24 4.20 14.42
N VAL A 9 -0.55 3.38 13.74
CA VAL A 9 -1.78 2.76 14.27
C VAL A 9 -1.66 1.25 14.30
N SER A 10 -2.44 0.58 15.14
CA SER A 10 -2.47 -0.88 15.15
C SER A 10 -3.23 -1.41 13.94
N LEU A 11 -2.94 -2.65 13.53
CA LEU A 11 -3.66 -3.27 12.41
C LEU A 11 -5.15 -3.39 12.74
N SER A 12 -5.49 -3.61 14.01
CA SER A 12 -6.86 -3.65 14.51
C SER A 12 -7.57 -2.30 14.35
N ASP A 13 -6.87 -1.17 14.50
CA ASP A 13 -7.44 0.17 14.34
C ASP A 13 -7.79 0.49 12.88
N LEU A 14 -7.15 -0.17 11.91
CA LEU A 14 -7.52 -0.03 10.48
C LEU A 14 -8.81 -0.77 10.12
N PHE A 15 -9.18 -1.80 10.89
CA PHE A 15 -10.37 -2.63 10.67
C PHE A 15 -11.49 -2.37 11.68
N ALA A 16 -11.18 -1.70 12.80
CA ALA A 16 -12.14 -1.26 13.80
C ALA A 16 -12.72 0.09 13.36
N SER A 17 -13.97 0.04 12.91
CA SER A 17 -14.89 1.18 12.80
C SER A 17 -14.57 2.18 11.68
N THR A 18 -15.36 2.06 10.61
CA THR A 18 -15.48 2.96 9.44
C THR A 18 -15.78 4.44 9.76
N ASP A 19 -15.93 4.82 11.04
CA ASP A 19 -16.30 6.18 11.46
C ASP A 19 -15.23 6.93 12.27
N GLU A 20 -14.25 6.25 12.89
CA GLU A 20 -13.28 6.90 13.79
C GLU A 20 -11.96 7.30 13.11
N LEU A 21 -11.70 6.85 11.88
CA LEU A 21 -10.50 7.21 11.10
C LEU A 21 -10.52 8.64 10.53
N LYS A 22 -11.52 9.46 10.91
CA LYS A 22 -11.71 10.83 10.40
C LYS A 22 -10.71 11.85 10.94
N GLU A 23 -9.84 11.52 11.89
CA GLU A 23 -8.89 12.48 12.50
C GLU A 23 -7.41 12.05 12.47
N ILE A 24 -7.01 11.21 11.52
CA ILE A 24 -5.58 11.03 11.22
C ILE A 24 -5.24 12.02 10.10
N ASN A 25 -4.26 12.90 10.35
CA ASN A 25 -3.61 13.91 9.48
C ASN A 25 -4.23 14.16 8.08
N SER A 26 -4.39 15.41 7.63
CA SER A 26 -5.02 15.71 6.33
C SER A 26 -4.41 15.00 5.09
N TYR A 27 -3.17 14.53 5.20
CA TYR A 27 -2.51 13.67 4.21
C TYR A 27 -3.07 12.23 4.20
N ASP A 28 -3.39 11.68 5.37
CA ASP A 28 -4.01 10.37 5.57
C ASP A 28 -5.49 10.36 5.20
N LYS A 29 -6.21 11.49 5.35
CA LYS A 29 -7.58 11.62 4.80
C LYS A 29 -7.64 11.29 3.31
N SER A 30 -6.71 11.83 2.52
CA SER A 30 -6.70 11.57 1.07
C SER A 30 -6.38 10.11 0.72
N ILE A 31 -5.53 9.46 1.53
CA ILE A 31 -5.17 8.07 1.31
C ILE A 31 -6.33 7.16 1.69
N MET A 32 -6.93 7.36 2.86
CA MET A 32 -8.08 6.58 3.32
C MET A 32 -9.28 6.72 2.39
N GLU A 33 -9.54 7.92 1.88
CA GLU A 33 -10.60 8.16 0.90
C GLU A 33 -10.33 7.41 -0.42
N LYS A 34 -9.08 7.40 -0.89
CA LYS A 34 -8.68 6.59 -2.06
C LYS A 34 -8.80 5.09 -1.81
N VAL A 35 -8.47 4.62 -0.60
CA VAL A 35 -8.62 3.21 -0.21
C VAL A 35 -10.10 2.82 -0.19
N ALA A 36 -10.97 3.65 0.39
CA ALA A 36 -12.41 3.42 0.37
C ALA A 36 -12.98 3.37 -1.05
N LEU A 37 -12.53 4.25 -1.94
CA LEU A 37 -12.90 4.20 -3.36
C LEU A 37 -12.41 2.92 -4.05
N LEU A 38 -11.21 2.43 -3.69
CA LEU A 38 -10.65 1.20 -4.21
C LEU A 38 -11.43 -0.03 -3.73
N GLU A 39 -11.90 -0.01 -2.48
CA GLU A 39 -12.77 -1.05 -1.91
C GLU A 39 -14.17 -1.05 -2.54
N ALA A 40 -14.64 0.09 -3.04
CA ALA A 40 -15.92 0.21 -3.74
C ALA A 40 -15.90 -0.29 -5.20
N LEU A 41 -14.72 -0.57 -5.77
CA LEU A 41 -14.57 -1.10 -7.13
C LEU A 41 -15.07 -2.54 -7.26
N SER A 42 -15.40 -2.94 -8.49
CA SER A 42 -15.73 -4.34 -8.79
C SER A 42 -14.50 -5.25 -8.65
N ASP A 43 -14.72 -6.55 -8.42
CA ASP A 43 -13.63 -7.52 -8.23
C ASP A 43 -12.66 -7.57 -9.42
N ASN A 44 -13.18 -7.37 -10.64
CA ASN A 44 -12.37 -7.35 -11.85
C ASN A 44 -11.44 -6.12 -11.91
N GLU A 45 -11.96 -4.94 -11.55
CA GLU A 45 -11.19 -3.70 -11.48
C GLU A 45 -10.12 -3.76 -10.38
N LYS A 46 -10.48 -4.30 -9.20
CA LYS A 46 -9.52 -4.55 -8.11
C LYS A 46 -8.40 -5.48 -8.55
N GLN A 47 -8.75 -6.60 -9.20
CA GLN A 47 -7.76 -7.56 -9.71
C GLN A 47 -6.80 -6.93 -10.72
N THR A 48 -7.32 -6.04 -11.58
CA THR A 48 -6.49 -5.30 -12.56
C THR A 48 -5.49 -4.40 -11.84
N ILE A 49 -5.94 -3.66 -10.80
CA ILE A 49 -5.06 -2.80 -10.01
C ILE A 49 -4.00 -3.61 -9.27
N TYR A 50 -4.37 -4.72 -8.63
CA TYR A 50 -3.42 -5.59 -7.93
C TYR A 50 -2.35 -6.14 -8.87
N THR A 51 -2.76 -6.58 -10.07
CA THR A 51 -1.83 -7.08 -11.09
C THR A 51 -0.82 -6.01 -11.51
N MET A 52 -1.27 -4.77 -11.71
CA MET A 52 -0.36 -3.65 -12.02
C MET A 52 0.59 -3.35 -10.86
N LEU A 53 0.08 -3.35 -9.62
CA LEU A 53 0.88 -3.11 -8.42
C LEU A 53 1.99 -4.17 -8.28
N ASP A 54 1.65 -5.44 -8.46
CA ASP A 54 2.57 -6.56 -8.40
C ASP A 54 3.65 -6.47 -9.49
N ALA A 55 3.28 -6.06 -10.71
CA ALA A 55 4.24 -5.85 -11.79
C ALA A 55 5.28 -4.78 -11.43
N PHE A 56 4.85 -3.66 -10.83
CA PHE A 56 5.77 -2.60 -10.40
C PHE A 56 6.65 -3.03 -9.22
N ILE A 57 6.08 -3.74 -8.24
CA ILE A 57 6.84 -4.28 -7.11
C ILE A 57 7.88 -5.30 -7.61
N GLY A 58 7.50 -6.18 -8.54
CA GLY A 58 8.39 -7.14 -9.17
C GLY A 58 9.56 -6.45 -9.88
N LYS A 59 9.26 -5.42 -10.68
CA LYS A 59 10.28 -4.60 -11.35
C LYS A 59 11.25 -3.94 -10.35
N GLN A 60 10.74 -3.41 -9.23
CA GLN A 60 11.58 -2.79 -8.21
C GLN A 60 12.48 -3.81 -7.52
N LYS A 61 11.93 -4.96 -7.10
CA LYS A 61 12.72 -6.05 -6.51
C LYS A 61 13.84 -6.53 -7.45
N LEU A 62 13.55 -6.66 -8.74
CA LEU A 62 14.56 -7.03 -9.74
C LEU A 62 15.66 -5.98 -9.86
N LYS A 63 15.29 -4.70 -9.92
CA LYS A 63 16.25 -3.59 -9.95
C LYS A 63 17.14 -3.59 -8.70
N ASP A 64 16.55 -3.78 -7.53
CA ASP A 64 17.27 -3.78 -6.26
C ASP A 64 18.23 -4.98 -6.16
N ALA A 65 17.80 -6.18 -6.60
CA ALA A 65 18.64 -7.36 -6.65
C ALA A 65 19.85 -7.18 -7.59
N LEU A 66 19.62 -6.64 -8.79
CA LEU A 66 20.70 -6.36 -9.75
C LEU A 66 21.66 -5.28 -9.24
N SER A 67 21.13 -4.24 -8.59
CA SER A 67 21.93 -3.16 -8.01
C SER A 67 22.75 -3.63 -6.81
N GLY A 68 22.26 -4.62 -6.06
CA GLY A 68 23.00 -5.29 -5.00
C GLY A 68 24.19 -6.08 -5.56
N VAL A 69 23.93 -6.95 -6.54
CA VAL A 69 24.98 -7.78 -7.17
C VAL A 69 26.07 -6.94 -7.84
N LEU A 70 25.72 -5.82 -8.49
CA LEU A 70 26.71 -4.93 -9.10
C LEU A 70 27.64 -4.26 -8.09
N LYS A 71 27.19 -4.04 -6.85
CA LYS A 71 28.01 -3.47 -5.78
C LYS A 71 28.94 -4.48 -5.11
N ASP A 72 28.63 -5.77 -5.18
CA ASP A 72 29.45 -6.83 -4.58
C ASP A 72 30.61 -7.28 -5.49
N VAL A 73 30.74 -6.70 -6.70
CA VAL A 73 31.76 -7.03 -7.71
C VAL A 73 32.84 -5.93 -7.85
N GLU A 74 32.71 -4.80 -7.14
CA GLU A 74 33.79 -3.80 -6.92
C GLU A 74 34.61 -4.14 -5.66
#